data_AF-A0A4S4LH66-F1
#
_entry.id   AF-A0A4S4LH66-F1
#
_cell.length_a   1.000
_cell.length_b   1.000
_cell.length_c   1.000
_cell.angle_alpha   90.00
_cell.angle_beta   90.00
_cell.angle_gamma   90.00
#
_symmetry.space_group_name_H-M   'P 1'
#
loop_
_entity.id
_entity.type
_entity.pdbx_description
1 polymer ?
#
loop_
_entity_poly.entity_id
_entity_poly.type
_entity_poly.pdbx_seq_one_letter_code
_entity_poly.pdbx_strand_id
1 'polypeptide(L)'
;MYRSPASTRGNSTEGSPVPTLEDDELTLTVENINQTYLKTWNDFYAWEQVTSSQDISFLHKLPQLLSETHEPPRANKDSYLCTELEIQSSEDTSHVYFWRPSRDLKTDMHSKVYIAPELTPCPVYEACTPSTISIESLANQYDCFSWTKVNDPDIEQIQLETLRRLLTIPGTTIHNIDELETMLPKFHDNEQSYADPILFNPANIEAKLTSDQLASAVSQACGAKCHKFIIKEDLDDVIWDNDTLDKLRAILTVCPDTSPCDLALACRMPCYEMYKLRLILWELVFSRAQTLWSHLRVNTLVHVEKQLVVLAGRVVRTVSELVGAVVHVSNGGKDANAEQLL
;
A
#
# COMPACT_ATOMS: atom_id res chain seq x y z
N MET A 1 35.69 46.48 56.27
CA MET A 1 34.63 47.09 55.43
C MET A 1 34.93 46.76 53.98
N TYR A 2 34.31 45.72 53.43
CA TYR A 2 34.43 45.31 52.02
C TYR A 2 33.19 45.80 51.26
N ARG A 3 33.38 46.52 50.14
CA ARG A 3 32.30 46.93 49.22
C ARG A 3 32.13 45.86 48.14
N SER A 4 30.89 45.40 47.95
CA SER A 4 30.47 44.52 46.84
C SER A 4 30.31 45.30 45.53
N PRO A 5 30.50 44.67 44.37
CA PRO A 5 30.24 45.30 43.07
C PRO A 5 28.77 45.15 42.66
N ALA A 6 28.27 46.19 41.98
CA ALA A 6 26.90 46.34 41.52
C ALA A 6 26.56 45.37 40.38
N SER A 7 25.38 44.75 40.48
CA SER A 7 24.75 43.91 39.47
C SER A 7 24.01 44.78 38.47
N THR A 8 24.42 44.72 37.19
CA THR A 8 23.79 45.40 36.07
C THR A 8 22.52 44.64 35.66
N ARG A 9 21.35 45.26 35.88
CA ARG A 9 20.05 44.77 35.38
C ARG A 9 20.05 44.80 33.85
N GLY A 10 19.81 43.64 33.23
CA GLY A 10 19.52 43.51 31.81
C GLY A 10 18.10 44.00 31.48
N ASN A 11 17.99 44.76 30.39
CA ASN A 11 16.74 45.26 29.82
C ASN A 11 15.85 44.10 29.37
N SER A 12 14.65 44.03 29.93
CA SER A 12 13.54 43.22 29.43
C SER A 12 13.03 43.85 28.12
N THR A 13 13.28 43.19 27.00
CA THR A 13 12.60 43.47 25.72
C THR A 13 11.11 43.13 25.90
N GLU A 14 10.28 44.18 25.98
CA GLU A 14 8.82 44.10 25.90
C GLU A 14 8.43 43.36 24.62
N GLY A 15 7.84 42.17 24.77
CA GLY A 15 7.28 41.40 23.66
C GLY A 15 6.09 42.17 23.08
N SER A 16 6.14 42.44 21.78
CA SER A 16 4.97 42.95 21.05
C SER A 16 3.80 41.98 21.23
N PRO A 17 2.58 42.48 21.52
CA PRO A 17 1.39 41.64 21.61
C PRO A 17 1.18 40.92 20.27
N VAL A 18 1.19 39.59 20.31
CA VAL A 18 0.81 38.75 19.18
C VAL A 18 -0.62 39.14 18.79
N PRO A 19 -0.92 39.43 17.51
CA PRO A 19 -2.28 39.71 17.09
C PRO A 19 -3.13 38.48 17.37
N THR A 20 -4.05 38.59 18.33
CA THR A 20 -5.10 37.61 18.53
C THR A 20 -6.04 37.72 17.34
N LEU A 21 -6.13 36.67 16.53
CA LEU A 21 -7.18 36.53 15.52
C LEU A 21 -8.52 36.78 16.19
N GLU A 22 -9.32 37.69 15.63
CA GLU A 22 -10.61 38.07 16.18
C GLU A 22 -11.55 36.84 16.14
N ASP A 23 -12.31 36.59 17.22
CA ASP A 23 -13.18 35.41 17.38
C ASP A 23 -14.14 35.17 16.19
N ASP A 24 -14.47 36.24 15.46
CA ASP A 24 -15.32 36.21 14.26
C ASP A 24 -14.64 35.51 13.06
N GLU A 25 -13.31 35.54 12.94
CA GLU A 25 -12.58 34.86 11.87
C GLU A 25 -12.48 33.34 12.12
N LEU A 26 -12.35 32.94 13.39
CA LEU A 26 -12.27 31.54 13.79
C LEU A 26 -13.60 30.81 13.54
N THR A 27 -14.72 31.46 13.88
CA THR A 27 -16.06 30.89 13.67
C THR A 27 -16.40 30.70 12.19
N LEU A 28 -16.00 31.64 11.34
CA LEU A 28 -16.14 31.51 9.88
C LEU A 28 -15.33 30.33 9.33
N THR A 29 -14.15 30.07 9.92
CA THR A 29 -13.28 28.97 9.51
C THR A 29 -13.89 27.61 9.86
N VAL A 30 -14.46 27.45 11.05
CA VAL A 30 -15.13 26.21 11.49
C VAL A 30 -16.32 25.87 10.59
N GLU A 31 -17.17 26.86 10.28
CA GLU A 31 -18.33 26.65 9.41
C GLU A 31 -17.91 26.21 8.01
N ASN A 32 -16.89 26.83 7.44
CA ASN A 32 -16.35 26.45 6.13
C ASN A 32 -15.80 25.02 6.12
N ILE A 33 -15.15 24.58 7.20
CA ILE A 33 -14.67 23.20 7.35
C ILE A 33 -15.83 22.21 7.39
N ASN A 34 -16.83 22.47 8.23
CA ASN A 34 -17.99 21.60 8.35
C ASN A 34 -18.75 21.48 7.02
N GLN A 35 -18.97 22.59 6.33
CA GLN A 35 -19.62 22.59 5.03
C GLN A 35 -18.80 21.83 3.98
N THR A 36 -17.48 21.99 3.98
CA THR A 36 -16.60 21.28 3.03
C THR A 36 -16.59 19.79 3.32
N TYR A 37 -16.50 19.39 4.58
CA TYR A 37 -16.57 17.99 5.00
C TYR A 37 -17.90 17.35 4.59
N LEU A 38 -19.03 17.97 4.95
CA LEU A 38 -20.36 17.46 4.59
C LEU A 38 -20.55 17.34 3.08
N LYS A 39 -20.04 18.30 2.32
CA LYS A 39 -20.08 18.23 0.85
C LYS A 39 -19.27 17.05 0.33
N THR A 40 -18.05 16.85 0.84
CA THR A 40 -17.19 15.73 0.44
C THR A 40 -17.81 14.39 0.80
N TRP A 41 -18.39 14.28 2.00
CA TRP A 41 -19.14 13.10 2.44
C TRP A 41 -20.29 12.77 1.49
N ASN A 42 -21.11 13.77 1.18
CA ASN A 42 -22.25 13.59 0.27
C ASN A 42 -21.81 13.23 -1.14
N ASP A 43 -20.75 13.86 -1.66
CA ASP A 43 -20.18 13.53 -2.97
C ASP A 43 -19.65 12.09 -3.00
N PHE A 44 -18.94 11.66 -1.94
CA PHE A 44 -18.36 10.33 -1.84
C PHE A 44 -19.42 9.23 -1.83
N TYR A 45 -20.50 9.42 -1.08
CA TYR A 45 -21.61 8.45 -0.98
C TYR A 45 -22.76 8.70 -1.96
N ALA A 46 -22.62 9.65 -2.91
CA ALA A 46 -23.68 9.95 -3.87
C ALA A 46 -24.02 8.73 -4.75
N TRP A 47 -23.02 7.94 -5.14
CA TRP A 47 -23.23 6.74 -5.94
C TRP A 47 -23.95 5.64 -5.16
N GLU A 48 -23.62 5.47 -3.87
CA GLU A 48 -24.23 4.45 -3.01
C GLU A 48 -25.72 4.75 -2.78
N GLN A 49 -26.07 6.02 -2.58
CA GLN A 49 -27.47 6.43 -2.44
C GLN A 49 -28.30 6.13 -3.69
N VAL A 50 -27.73 6.34 -4.88
CA VAL A 50 -28.41 6.03 -6.15
C VAL A 50 -28.62 4.53 -6.29
N THR A 51 -27.58 3.72 -6.07
CA THR A 51 -27.66 2.25 -6.15
C THR A 51 -28.64 1.70 -5.13
N SER A 52 -28.51 2.11 -3.86
CA SER A 52 -29.41 1.69 -2.78
C SER A 52 -30.86 2.06 -3.07
N SER A 53 -31.12 3.25 -3.64
CA SER A 53 -32.47 3.67 -4.02
C SER A 53 -33.05 2.80 -5.15
N GLN A 54 -32.22 2.43 -6.14
CA GLN A 54 -32.62 1.52 -7.21
C GLN A 54 -32.93 0.13 -6.66
N ASP A 55 -32.10 -0.40 -5.78
CA ASP A 55 -32.28 -1.71 -5.15
C ASP A 55 -33.53 -1.75 -4.27
N ILE A 56 -33.73 -0.73 -3.44
CA ILE A 56 -34.96 -0.58 -2.64
C ILE A 56 -36.19 -0.49 -3.56
N SER A 57 -36.11 0.26 -4.66
CA SER A 57 -37.21 0.35 -5.64
C SER A 57 -37.50 -1.00 -6.29
N PHE A 58 -36.45 -1.78 -6.61
CA PHE A 58 -36.57 -3.12 -7.16
C PHE A 58 -37.21 -4.08 -6.15
N LEU A 59 -36.74 -4.09 -4.90
CA LEU A 59 -37.30 -4.91 -3.82
C LEU A 59 -38.77 -4.59 -3.56
N HIS A 60 -39.17 -3.32 -3.64
CA HIS A 60 -40.58 -2.93 -3.52
C HIS A 60 -41.47 -3.45 -4.67
N LYS A 61 -40.90 -3.66 -5.87
CA LYS A 61 -41.61 -4.21 -7.03
C LYS A 61 -41.64 -5.73 -7.05
N LEU A 62 -40.72 -6.39 -6.34
CA LEU A 62 -40.61 -7.84 -6.30
C LEU A 62 -41.92 -8.56 -5.96
N PRO A 63 -42.74 -8.13 -4.98
CA PRO A 63 -44.02 -8.78 -4.69
C PRO A 63 -45.04 -8.68 -5.83
N GLN A 64 -45.01 -7.60 -6.62
CA GLN A 64 -45.89 -7.43 -7.77
C GLN A 64 -45.45 -8.35 -8.92
N LEU A 65 -44.14 -8.43 -9.17
CA LEU A 65 -43.57 -9.34 -10.17
C LEU A 65 -43.78 -10.82 -9.80
N LEU A 66 -43.73 -11.16 -8.51
CA LEU A 66 -44.02 -12.50 -8.01
C LEU A 66 -45.52 -12.84 -7.98
N SER A 67 -46.41 -11.84 -8.07
CA SER A 67 -47.85 -12.04 -8.17
C SER A 67 -48.32 -12.28 -9.61
N GLU A 68 -47.49 -11.95 -10.62
CA GLU A 68 -47.83 -12.12 -12.04
C GLU A 68 -47.40 -13.46 -12.63
N THR A 69 -46.76 -14.34 -11.86
CA THR A 69 -46.43 -15.68 -12.32
C THR A 69 -47.64 -16.62 -12.21
N HIS A 70 -48.15 -16.94 -13.41
CA HIS A 70 -48.73 -18.21 -13.80
C HIS A 70 -48.45 -19.36 -12.82
N GLU A 71 -49.48 -20.17 -12.54
CA GLU A 71 -49.37 -21.47 -11.85
C GLU A 71 -48.03 -22.12 -12.19
N PRO A 72 -47.18 -22.42 -11.19
CA PRO A 72 -45.90 -23.05 -11.46
C PRO A 72 -46.20 -24.31 -12.28
N PRO A 73 -45.56 -24.51 -13.45
CA PRO A 73 -45.75 -25.73 -14.22
C PRO A 73 -45.51 -26.88 -13.26
N ARG A 74 -46.53 -27.74 -13.09
CA ARG A 74 -46.53 -28.81 -12.10
C ARG A 74 -45.22 -29.56 -12.20
N ALA A 75 -44.33 -29.31 -11.25
CA ALA A 75 -43.03 -29.95 -11.21
C ALA A 75 -43.29 -31.44 -11.08
N ASN A 76 -42.95 -32.20 -12.12
CA ASN A 76 -42.96 -33.64 -12.08
C ASN A 76 -41.92 -34.06 -11.03
N LYS A 77 -42.38 -34.57 -9.89
CA LYS A 77 -41.56 -34.83 -8.70
C LYS A 77 -40.45 -35.88 -8.93
N ASP A 78 -40.46 -36.53 -10.08
CA ASP A 78 -39.52 -37.59 -10.43
C ASP A 78 -38.28 -37.09 -11.20
N SER A 79 -38.14 -35.78 -11.46
CA SER A 79 -37.12 -35.23 -12.38
C SER A 79 -35.94 -34.48 -11.72
N TYR A 80 -35.63 -34.75 -10.45
CA TYR A 80 -34.47 -34.15 -9.75
C TYR A 80 -33.38 -35.17 -9.39
N LEU A 81 -33.23 -36.22 -10.19
CA LEU A 81 -31.98 -36.98 -10.19
C LEU A 81 -30.98 -36.20 -11.05
N CYS A 82 -29.92 -35.74 -10.38
CA CYS A 82 -28.69 -35.23 -10.97
C CYS A 82 -28.18 -36.28 -11.95
N THR A 83 -28.64 -36.20 -13.20
CA THR A 83 -28.27 -37.14 -14.25
C THR A 83 -26.96 -36.59 -14.79
N GLU A 84 -25.88 -37.34 -14.62
CA GLU A 84 -24.64 -37.07 -15.36
C GLU A 84 -25.02 -36.86 -16.82
N LEU A 85 -24.71 -35.66 -17.35
CA LEU A 85 -25.03 -35.26 -18.71
C LEU A 85 -24.27 -36.18 -19.68
N GLU A 86 -24.88 -37.32 -20.02
CA GLU A 86 -24.46 -38.13 -21.14
C GLU A 86 -24.76 -37.33 -22.40
N ILE A 87 -23.74 -36.65 -22.93
CA ILE A 87 -23.81 -35.92 -24.19
C ILE A 87 -24.01 -36.95 -25.30
N GLN A 88 -25.26 -37.22 -25.66
CA GLN A 88 -25.58 -37.98 -26.86
C GLN A 88 -25.34 -37.07 -28.08
N SER A 89 -24.13 -37.13 -28.63
CA SER A 89 -23.79 -36.41 -29.86
C SER A 89 -24.47 -37.08 -31.06
N SER A 90 -25.50 -36.44 -31.63
CA SER A 90 -25.97 -36.77 -32.97
C SER A 90 -25.02 -36.15 -34.00
N GLU A 91 -24.40 -36.98 -34.85
CA GLU A 91 -23.43 -36.52 -35.85
C GLU A 91 -24.13 -35.94 -37.09
N ASP A 92 -24.48 -34.65 -37.07
CA ASP A 92 -24.86 -33.92 -38.28
C ASP A 92 -23.61 -33.31 -38.93
N THR A 93 -23.19 -33.86 -40.07
CA THR A 93 -22.05 -33.37 -40.84
C THR A 93 -22.49 -32.27 -41.79
N SER A 94 -22.13 -31.02 -41.49
CA SER A 94 -22.36 -29.87 -42.36
C SER A 94 -21.11 -29.53 -43.17
N HIS A 95 -21.24 -29.40 -44.48
CA HIS A 95 -20.14 -28.99 -45.37
C HIS A 95 -20.07 -27.46 -45.45
N VAL A 96 -18.93 -26.87 -45.06
CA VAL A 96 -18.71 -25.42 -45.18
C VAL A 96 -17.56 -25.19 -46.16
N TYR A 97 -17.86 -24.51 -47.27
CA TYR A 97 -16.86 -24.14 -48.27
C TYR A 97 -16.38 -22.71 -48.03
N PHE A 98 -15.07 -22.52 -47.86
CA PHE A 98 -14.45 -21.20 -47.84
C PHE A 98 -13.77 -20.92 -49.18
N TRP A 99 -14.12 -19.81 -49.81
CA TRP A 99 -13.50 -19.36 -51.04
C TRP A 99 -12.33 -18.42 -50.72
N ARG A 100 -11.11 -18.77 -51.12
CA ARG A 100 -9.93 -17.90 -50.98
C ARG A 100 -9.64 -17.25 -52.35
N PRO A 101 -9.68 -15.91 -52.49
CA PRO A 101 -9.65 -15.26 -53.81
C PRO A 101 -8.34 -15.38 -54.61
N SER A 102 -7.30 -16.02 -54.08
CA SER A 102 -5.93 -15.81 -54.58
C SER A 102 -5.27 -17.05 -55.18
N ARG A 103 -5.84 -18.26 -55.04
CA ARG A 103 -5.37 -19.49 -55.70
C ARG A 103 -6.57 -20.44 -55.81
N ASP A 104 -6.78 -21.05 -56.98
CA ASP A 104 -7.85 -22.03 -57.29
C ASP A 104 -7.75 -23.36 -56.50
N LEU A 105 -7.20 -23.36 -55.28
CA LEU A 105 -7.26 -24.50 -54.38
C LEU A 105 -8.56 -24.46 -53.58
N LYS A 106 -9.50 -25.33 -53.96
CA LYS A 106 -10.57 -25.78 -53.07
C LYS A 106 -9.98 -26.77 -52.08
N THR A 107 -9.79 -26.35 -50.83
CA THR A 107 -9.52 -27.28 -49.73
C THR A 107 -10.87 -27.66 -49.13
N ASP A 108 -11.23 -28.95 -49.23
CA ASP A 108 -12.42 -29.48 -48.56
C ASP A 108 -12.10 -29.59 -47.06
N MET A 109 -12.82 -28.85 -46.22
CA MET A 109 -12.61 -28.85 -44.78
C MET A 109 -13.83 -29.45 -44.10
N HIS A 110 -13.66 -30.62 -43.50
CA HIS A 110 -14.71 -31.26 -42.71
C HIS A 110 -14.75 -30.65 -41.32
N SER A 111 -15.75 -29.81 -41.06
CA SER A 111 -16.04 -29.33 -39.71
C SER A 111 -17.14 -30.22 -39.11
N LYS A 112 -16.86 -30.83 -37.95
CA LYS A 112 -17.91 -31.46 -37.14
C LYS A 112 -18.55 -30.36 -36.29
N VAL A 113 -19.82 -30.07 -36.53
CA VAL A 113 -20.61 -29.14 -35.72
C VAL A 113 -21.31 -29.96 -34.65
N TYR A 114 -20.96 -29.73 -33.39
CA TYR A 114 -21.64 -30.34 -32.25
C TYR A 114 -22.72 -29.37 -31.79
N ILE A 115 -23.98 -29.75 -31.94
CA ILE A 115 -25.10 -29.00 -31.37
C ILE A 115 -25.22 -29.43 -29.91
N ALA A 116 -24.99 -28.50 -29.00
CA ALA A 116 -25.23 -28.75 -27.58
C ALA A 116 -26.73 -29.00 -27.37
N PRO A 117 -27.12 -29.99 -26.54
CA PRO A 117 -28.52 -30.17 -26.19
C PRO A 117 -29.10 -28.89 -25.58
N GLU A 118 -30.39 -28.65 -25.83
CA GLU A 118 -31.08 -27.47 -25.31
C GLU A 118 -31.10 -27.52 -23.77
N LEU A 119 -30.32 -26.64 -23.14
CA LEU A 119 -30.27 -26.52 -21.69
C LEU A 119 -31.36 -25.57 -21.20
N THR A 120 -32.21 -26.04 -20.29
CA THR A 120 -33.13 -25.16 -19.58
C THR A 120 -32.34 -24.31 -18.58
N PRO A 121 -32.34 -22.96 -18.69
CA PRO A 121 -31.60 -22.11 -17.76
C PRO A 121 -32.15 -22.28 -16.34
N CYS A 122 -31.26 -22.42 -15.36
CA CYS A 122 -31.64 -22.37 -13.95
C CYS A 122 -32.24 -20.98 -13.63
N PRO A 123 -33.17 -20.88 -12.67
CA PRO A 123 -33.62 -19.60 -12.14
C PRO A 123 -32.42 -18.76 -11.67
N VAL A 124 -32.52 -17.43 -11.79
CA VAL A 124 -31.51 -16.52 -11.22
C VAL A 124 -31.49 -16.73 -9.71
N TYR A 125 -30.33 -17.08 -9.17
CA TYR A 125 -30.11 -17.27 -7.75
C TYR A 125 -28.98 -16.35 -7.28
N GLU A 126 -29.25 -15.55 -6.26
CA GLU A 126 -28.22 -14.78 -5.58
C GLU A 126 -27.46 -15.71 -4.64
N ALA A 127 -26.13 -15.69 -4.70
CA ALA A 127 -25.29 -16.49 -3.83
C ALA A 127 -25.59 -16.15 -2.37
N CYS A 128 -26.19 -17.08 -1.63
CA CYS A 128 -26.33 -16.95 -0.19
C CYS A 128 -25.39 -17.93 0.52
N THR A 129 -24.69 -17.44 1.54
CA THR A 129 -23.85 -18.30 2.38
C THR A 129 -24.76 -19.03 3.36
N PRO A 130 -24.92 -20.36 3.26
CA PRO A 130 -25.73 -21.10 4.21
C PRO A 130 -25.11 -20.94 5.59
N SER A 131 -25.87 -20.39 6.53
CA SER A 131 -25.45 -20.25 7.93
C SER A 131 -26.20 -21.23 8.81
N THR A 132 -25.47 -21.93 9.66
CA THR A 132 -26.04 -22.79 10.72
C THR A 132 -26.41 -22.00 11.98
N ILE A 133 -26.02 -20.72 12.04
CA ILE A 133 -26.26 -19.80 13.15
C ILE A 133 -27.04 -18.58 12.68
N SER A 134 -27.92 -18.05 13.53
CA SER A 134 -28.63 -16.81 13.23
C SER A 134 -27.64 -15.65 13.11
N ILE A 135 -27.99 -14.67 12.28
CA ILE A 135 -27.19 -13.45 12.11
C ILE A 135 -27.00 -12.73 13.46
N GLU A 136 -28.02 -12.74 14.33
CA GLU A 136 -27.92 -12.19 15.69
C GLU A 136 -26.86 -12.90 16.55
N SER A 137 -26.82 -14.23 16.49
CA SER A 137 -25.81 -15.01 17.22
C SER A 137 -24.40 -14.80 16.68
N LEU A 138 -24.25 -14.50 15.39
CA LEU A 138 -22.97 -14.18 14.78
C LEU A 138 -22.54 -12.75 15.16
N ALA A 139 -23.46 -11.78 15.10
CA ALA A 139 -23.20 -10.38 15.47
C ALA A 139 -22.70 -10.26 16.93
N ASN A 140 -23.28 -11.04 17.85
CA ASN A 140 -22.85 -11.07 19.25
C ASN A 140 -21.46 -11.70 19.49
N GLN A 141 -20.86 -12.35 18.50
CA GLN A 141 -19.48 -12.90 18.62
C GLN A 141 -18.40 -11.85 18.32
N TYR A 142 -18.78 -10.71 17.77
CA TYR A 142 -17.86 -9.62 17.47
C TYR A 142 -18.05 -8.50 18.47
N ASP A 143 -16.99 -8.15 19.21
CA ASP A 143 -17.01 -7.02 20.15
C ASP A 143 -17.34 -5.69 19.45
N CYS A 144 -16.97 -5.60 18.17
CA CYS A 144 -17.23 -4.45 17.30
C CYS A 144 -16.98 -4.87 15.84
N PHE A 145 -17.50 -4.11 14.89
CA PHE A 145 -17.17 -4.32 13.47
C PHE A 145 -15.76 -3.81 13.17
N SER A 146 -15.09 -4.38 12.17
CA SER A 146 -13.75 -3.92 11.77
C SER A 146 -13.72 -2.43 11.42
N TRP A 147 -14.78 -1.89 10.80
CA TRP A 147 -14.92 -0.46 10.50
C TRP A 147 -15.12 0.43 11.74
N THR A 148 -15.47 -0.14 12.90
CA THR A 148 -15.60 0.62 14.15
C THR A 148 -14.29 0.72 14.94
N LYS A 149 -13.26 -0.05 14.58
CA LYS A 149 -11.93 0.06 15.17
C LYS A 149 -11.03 0.83 14.21
N VAL A 150 -10.92 2.14 14.48
CA VAL A 150 -9.80 3.03 14.14
C VAL A 150 -9.19 2.79 12.75
N ASN A 151 -9.61 3.60 11.78
CA ASN A 151 -9.21 3.64 10.36
C ASN A 151 -10.18 2.87 9.44
N ASP A 152 -11.39 3.41 9.31
CA ASP A 152 -12.21 3.12 8.14
C ASP A 152 -11.55 3.79 6.90
N PRO A 153 -11.15 3.02 5.88
CA PRO A 153 -10.47 3.56 4.71
C PRO A 153 -11.32 4.60 3.96
N ASP A 154 -12.66 4.47 4.03
CA ASP A 154 -13.56 5.43 3.40
C ASP A 154 -13.52 6.77 4.16
N ILE A 155 -13.51 6.72 5.50
CA ILE A 155 -13.37 7.91 6.34
C ILE A 155 -12.03 8.60 6.07
N GLU A 156 -10.93 7.83 5.99
CA GLU A 156 -9.60 8.38 5.67
C GLU A 156 -9.61 9.09 4.31
N GLN A 157 -10.21 8.48 3.29
CA GLN A 157 -10.31 9.08 1.96
C GLN A 157 -11.17 10.36 1.97
N ILE A 158 -12.30 10.36 2.70
CA ILE A 158 -13.15 11.55 2.86
C ILE A 158 -12.39 12.67 3.57
N GLN A 159 -11.61 12.35 4.59
CA GLN A 159 -10.80 13.31 5.34
C GLN A 159 -9.69 13.91 4.48
N LEU A 160 -8.95 13.09 3.72
CA LEU A 160 -7.90 13.55 2.81
C LEU A 160 -8.45 14.43 1.68
N GLU A 161 -9.58 14.06 1.09
CA GLU A 161 -10.23 14.86 0.06
C GLU A 161 -10.80 16.17 0.62
N THR A 162 -11.34 16.15 1.85
CA THR A 162 -11.79 17.35 2.56
C THR A 162 -10.62 18.30 2.79
N LEU A 163 -9.50 17.79 3.31
CA LEU A 163 -8.27 18.56 3.50
C LEU A 163 -7.81 19.17 2.18
N ARG A 164 -7.77 18.38 1.10
CA ARG A 164 -7.40 18.86 -0.23
C ARG A 164 -8.28 20.02 -0.69
N ARG A 165 -9.59 19.94 -0.50
CA ARG A 165 -10.54 21.01 -0.86
C ARG A 165 -10.35 22.25 0.00
N LEU A 166 -10.14 22.09 1.31
CA LEU A 166 -9.87 23.21 2.21
C LEU A 166 -8.60 23.96 1.84
N LEU A 167 -7.54 23.26 1.47
CA LEU A 167 -6.28 23.88 1.04
C LEU A 167 -6.37 24.64 -0.30
N THR A 168 -7.47 24.49 -1.05
CA THR A 168 -7.73 25.33 -2.23
C THR A 168 -8.33 26.69 -1.91
N ILE A 169 -8.83 26.88 -0.68
CA ILE A 169 -9.41 28.15 -0.23
C ILE A 169 -8.27 29.09 0.19
N PRO A 170 -8.15 30.29 -0.42
CA PRO A 170 -7.10 31.25 -0.05
C PRO A 170 -7.19 31.63 1.43
N GLY A 171 -6.05 31.56 2.13
CA GLY A 171 -5.95 31.89 3.56
C GLY A 171 -6.11 30.69 4.49
N THR A 172 -6.55 29.53 4.00
CA THR A 172 -6.61 28.31 4.80
C THR A 172 -5.23 27.64 4.84
N THR A 173 -4.65 27.53 6.04
CA THR A 173 -3.39 26.82 6.27
C THR A 173 -3.63 25.49 6.98
N ILE A 174 -2.70 24.54 6.88
CA ILE A 174 -2.77 23.26 7.62
C ILE A 174 -2.85 23.53 9.13
N HIS A 175 -2.10 24.51 9.63
CA HIS A 175 -2.12 24.91 11.03
C HIS A 175 -3.52 25.35 11.49
N ASN A 176 -4.21 26.17 10.69
CA ASN A 176 -5.58 26.61 11.00
C ASN A 176 -6.57 25.43 11.03
N ILE A 177 -6.30 24.36 10.27
CA ILE A 177 -7.14 23.17 10.23
C ILE A 177 -6.88 22.28 11.46
N ASP A 178 -5.61 22.09 11.84
CA ASP A 178 -5.23 21.29 13.00
C ASP A 178 -5.66 21.91 14.33
N GLU A 179 -5.60 23.24 14.46
CA GLU A 179 -6.04 23.95 15.67
C GLU A 179 -7.52 23.74 16.01
N LEU A 180 -8.33 23.30 15.04
CA LEU A 180 -9.76 23.17 15.22
C LEU A 180 -10.18 21.86 15.88
N GLU A 181 -9.27 20.88 16.07
CA GLU A 181 -9.38 19.61 16.84
C GLU A 181 -10.68 18.76 16.71
N THR A 182 -11.67 19.19 15.93
CA THR A 182 -13.06 18.75 16.08
C THR A 182 -13.54 17.82 14.98
N MET A 183 -12.85 17.76 13.84
CA MET A 183 -13.31 16.97 12.68
C MET A 183 -12.27 16.09 12.00
N LEU A 184 -10.99 16.44 12.03
CA LEU A 184 -9.93 15.65 11.44
C LEU A 184 -9.08 15.06 12.58
N PRO A 185 -8.81 13.74 12.61
CA PRO A 185 -7.82 13.16 13.50
C PRO A 185 -6.55 13.99 13.34
N LYS A 186 -5.96 14.46 14.45
CA LYS A 186 -4.82 15.38 14.37
C LYS A 186 -3.76 14.77 13.46
N PHE A 187 -3.45 15.46 12.36
CA PHE A 187 -2.43 14.98 11.42
C PHE A 187 -1.07 14.87 12.13
N HIS A 188 -0.84 15.71 13.14
CA HIS A 188 0.41 15.76 13.89
C HIS A 188 0.51 14.79 15.08
N ASP A 189 -0.56 14.53 15.85
CA ASP A 189 -0.47 13.55 16.98
C ASP A 189 -0.28 12.11 16.45
N ASN A 190 -0.65 11.91 15.20
CA ASN A 190 -0.44 10.68 14.46
C ASN A 190 0.99 10.48 13.96
N GLU A 191 1.90 11.46 14.03
CA GLU A 191 3.31 11.16 13.74
C GLU A 191 3.89 10.12 14.69
N GLN A 192 3.38 9.99 15.93
CA GLN A 192 3.81 8.94 16.88
C GLN A 192 2.96 7.66 16.85
N SER A 193 1.68 7.73 16.46
CA SER A 193 0.85 6.52 16.25
C SER A 193 1.13 5.84 14.90
N TYR A 194 1.66 6.58 13.92
CA TYR A 194 2.16 6.06 12.63
C TYR A 194 3.68 5.88 12.62
N ALA A 195 4.40 6.32 13.67
CA ALA A 195 5.80 5.94 13.91
C ALA A 195 5.94 4.61 14.65
N ASP A 196 4.95 3.71 14.54
CA ASP A 196 5.26 2.29 14.49
C ASP A 196 5.61 1.98 13.02
N PRO A 197 6.89 1.97 12.60
CA PRO A 197 7.29 1.89 11.19
C PRO A 197 7.02 0.50 10.58
N ILE A 198 6.25 -0.33 11.29
CA ILE A 198 5.99 -1.73 11.00
C ILE A 198 4.66 -1.89 10.23
N LEU A 199 3.76 -0.90 10.24
CA LEU A 199 2.47 -0.99 9.55
C LEU A 199 2.49 -0.17 8.25
N PHE A 200 3.06 -0.78 7.20
CA PHE A 200 2.84 -0.46 5.79
C PHE A 200 3.57 0.76 5.20
N ASN A 201 4.90 0.83 5.37
CA ASN A 201 5.71 1.24 4.22
C ASN A 201 6.12 -0.03 3.45
N PRO A 202 5.38 -0.43 2.41
CA PRO A 202 5.70 -1.64 1.65
C PRO A 202 7.06 -1.54 0.94
N ALA A 203 7.65 -0.34 0.85
CA ALA A 203 9.00 -0.16 0.33
C ALA A 203 10.13 -0.69 1.26
N ASN A 204 9.82 -1.14 2.49
CA ASN A 204 10.85 -1.50 3.48
C ASN A 204 10.73 -2.93 4.05
N ILE A 205 9.90 -3.80 3.46
CA ILE A 205 9.85 -5.20 3.87
C ILE A 205 11.02 -5.92 3.20
N GLU A 206 12.10 -6.14 3.96
CA GLU A 206 13.24 -6.92 3.49
C GLU A 206 12.87 -8.40 3.37
N ALA A 207 13.20 -9.00 2.21
CA ALA A 207 13.08 -10.43 1.99
C ALA A 207 14.01 -11.20 2.95
N LYS A 208 13.46 -12.14 3.73
CA LYS A 208 14.25 -12.93 4.69
C LYS A 208 14.75 -14.23 4.09
N LEU A 209 14.09 -14.73 3.05
CA LEU A 209 14.37 -16.03 2.45
C LEU A 209 14.88 -15.89 1.01
N THR A 210 15.98 -16.59 0.71
CA THR A 210 16.46 -16.71 -0.66
C THR A 210 15.53 -17.61 -1.49
N SER A 211 15.59 -17.49 -2.81
CA SER A 211 14.79 -18.35 -3.71
C SER A 211 15.05 -19.86 -3.48
N ASP A 212 16.30 -20.25 -3.19
CA ASP A 212 16.65 -21.65 -2.89
C ASP A 212 16.07 -22.10 -1.53
N GLN A 213 16.04 -21.22 -0.52
CA GLN A 213 15.42 -21.49 0.77
C GLN A 213 13.90 -21.65 0.64
N LEU A 214 13.24 -20.81 -0.15
CA LEU A 214 11.81 -20.93 -0.45
C LEU A 214 11.48 -22.21 -1.21
N ALA A 215 12.31 -22.58 -2.19
CA ALA A 215 12.13 -23.83 -2.93
C ALA A 215 12.26 -25.07 -2.01
N SER A 216 13.16 -25.00 -1.03
CA SER A 216 13.37 -26.06 -0.04
C SER A 216 12.27 -26.10 1.03
N ALA A 217 11.64 -24.96 1.36
CA ALA A 217 10.61 -24.84 2.38
C ALA A 217 9.27 -25.46 1.97
N VAL A 218 8.96 -25.51 0.67
CA VAL A 218 7.75 -26.17 0.17
C VAL A 218 7.88 -27.67 0.40
N SER A 219 6.95 -28.31 1.12
CA SER A 219 7.01 -29.76 1.39
C SER A 219 6.51 -30.59 0.21
N GLN A 220 5.38 -30.21 -0.39
CA GLN A 220 4.71 -30.94 -1.46
C GLN A 220 4.68 -30.14 -2.77
N ALA A 221 4.84 -30.81 -3.91
CA ALA A 221 4.69 -30.17 -5.21
C ALA A 221 3.22 -29.77 -5.47
N CYS A 222 2.99 -28.55 -5.96
CA CYS A 222 1.64 -28.05 -6.24
C CYS A 222 1.01 -28.60 -7.54
N GLY A 223 1.77 -29.36 -8.34
CA GLY A 223 1.30 -29.98 -9.58
C GLY A 223 2.44 -30.52 -10.44
N ALA A 224 2.10 -31.06 -11.61
CA ALA A 224 3.08 -31.65 -12.55
C ALA A 224 4.11 -30.63 -13.07
N LYS A 225 3.74 -29.35 -13.12
CA LYS A 225 4.63 -28.24 -13.52
C LYS A 225 5.12 -27.42 -12.33
N CYS A 226 5.36 -28.08 -11.19
CA CYS A 226 5.91 -27.43 -10.00
C CYS A 226 7.38 -27.08 -10.19
N HIS A 227 7.83 -25.95 -9.63
CA HIS A 227 9.24 -25.54 -9.63
C HIS A 227 10.19 -26.61 -9.07
N LYS A 228 9.71 -27.51 -8.20
CA LYS A 228 10.48 -28.63 -7.65
C LYS A 228 10.99 -29.64 -8.70
N PHE A 229 10.30 -29.75 -9.83
CA PHE A 229 10.64 -30.73 -10.87
C PHE A 229 11.52 -30.13 -11.97
N ILE A 230 11.82 -28.84 -11.90
CA ILE A 230 12.54 -28.11 -12.94
C ILE A 230 14.04 -28.19 -12.68
N ILE A 231 14.78 -28.63 -13.70
CA ILE A 231 16.23 -28.52 -13.73
C ILE A 231 16.56 -27.09 -14.20
N LYS A 232 17.56 -26.44 -13.59
CA LYS A 232 17.92 -25.03 -13.89
C LYS A 232 18.20 -24.78 -15.39
N GLU A 233 18.54 -25.82 -16.14
CA GLU A 233 18.88 -25.78 -17.57
C GLU A 233 17.66 -25.66 -18.50
N ASP A 234 16.45 -26.05 -18.06
CA ASP A 234 15.24 -26.04 -18.91
C ASP A 234 14.55 -24.67 -18.99
N LEU A 235 15.22 -23.62 -18.51
CA LEU A 235 14.57 -22.35 -18.22
C LEU A 235 14.52 -21.41 -19.43
N ASP A 236 15.25 -21.60 -20.52
CA ASP A 236 15.66 -20.46 -21.37
C ASP A 236 14.60 -19.72 -22.21
N ASP A 237 13.39 -20.24 -22.45
CA ASP A 237 12.51 -19.69 -23.51
C ASP A 237 11.21 -18.96 -23.07
N VAL A 238 11.02 -18.67 -21.79
CA VAL A 238 9.78 -18.01 -21.34
C VAL A 238 9.85 -16.49 -21.59
N ILE A 239 9.00 -15.98 -22.47
CA ILE A 239 8.76 -14.55 -22.71
C ILE A 239 7.62 -14.09 -21.80
N TRP A 240 7.85 -13.00 -21.06
CA TRP A 240 6.85 -12.41 -20.17
C TRP A 240 6.41 -11.05 -20.67
N ASP A 241 5.12 -10.76 -20.56
CA ASP A 241 4.62 -9.41 -20.75
C ASP A 241 4.94 -8.52 -19.53
N ASN A 242 4.94 -7.20 -19.76
CA ASN A 242 5.24 -6.22 -18.72
C ASN A 242 4.15 -6.21 -17.61
N ASP A 243 2.90 -6.52 -17.95
CA ASP A 243 1.78 -6.55 -17.00
C ASP A 243 1.98 -7.64 -15.92
N THR A 244 2.42 -8.82 -16.34
CA THR A 244 2.76 -9.94 -15.44
C THR A 244 3.94 -9.57 -14.55
N LEU A 245 4.95 -8.89 -15.09
CA LEU A 245 6.09 -8.42 -14.32
C LEU A 245 5.68 -7.38 -13.26
N ASP A 246 4.78 -6.47 -13.61
CA ASP A 246 4.33 -5.42 -12.69
C ASP A 246 3.42 -5.98 -11.59
N LYS A 247 2.54 -6.94 -11.91
CA LYS A 247 1.76 -7.70 -10.91
C LYS A 247 2.66 -8.44 -9.95
N LEU A 248 3.67 -9.14 -10.47
CA LEU A 248 4.63 -9.87 -9.64
C LEU A 248 5.44 -8.92 -8.75
N ARG A 249 5.89 -7.78 -9.28
CA ARG A 249 6.56 -6.74 -8.47
C ARG A 249 5.66 -6.24 -7.36
N ALA A 250 4.41 -5.91 -7.65
CA ALA A 250 3.46 -5.43 -6.64
C ALA A 250 3.28 -6.46 -5.50
N ILE A 251 3.12 -7.74 -5.84
CA ILE A 251 3.00 -8.81 -4.84
C ILE A 251 4.29 -8.94 -4.02
N LEU A 252 5.45 -8.96 -4.66
CA LEU A 252 6.75 -9.11 -3.98
C LEU A 252 7.14 -7.89 -3.13
N THR A 253 6.64 -6.70 -3.47
CA THR A 253 6.80 -5.50 -2.65
C THR A 253 6.04 -5.63 -1.33
N VAL A 254 4.89 -6.30 -1.31
CA VAL A 254 4.11 -6.51 -0.08
C VAL A 254 4.56 -7.77 0.67
N CYS A 255 4.83 -8.85 -0.07
CA CYS A 255 5.14 -10.18 0.47
C CYS A 255 6.39 -10.75 -0.22
N PRO A 256 7.59 -10.28 0.15
CA PRO A 256 8.80 -10.68 -0.54
C PRO A 256 9.11 -12.16 -0.38
N ASP A 257 8.68 -12.83 0.69
CA ASP A 257 8.96 -14.25 0.95
C ASP A 257 7.84 -15.21 0.49
N THR A 258 6.94 -14.77 -0.39
CA THR A 258 5.89 -15.65 -0.93
C THR A 258 6.49 -16.77 -1.80
N SER A 259 6.03 -18.00 -1.57
CA SER A 259 6.53 -19.19 -2.27
C SER A 259 6.17 -19.16 -3.77
N PRO A 260 6.96 -19.80 -4.66
CA PRO A 260 6.63 -19.85 -6.09
C PRO A 260 5.31 -20.54 -6.40
N CYS A 261 4.84 -21.44 -5.51
CA CYS A 261 3.53 -22.09 -5.63
C CYS A 261 2.40 -21.09 -5.41
N ASP A 262 2.50 -20.27 -4.36
CA ASP A 262 1.49 -19.28 -4.01
C ASP A 262 1.47 -18.13 -5.02
N LEU A 263 2.65 -17.70 -5.50
CA LEU A 263 2.75 -16.72 -6.58
C LEU A 263 2.08 -17.22 -7.87
N ALA A 264 2.21 -18.51 -8.19
CA ALA A 264 1.53 -19.10 -9.34
C ALA A 264 0.01 -19.07 -9.20
N LEU A 265 -0.50 -19.32 -8.00
CA LEU A 265 -1.94 -19.21 -7.72
C LEU A 265 -2.41 -17.76 -7.85
N ALA A 266 -1.69 -16.81 -7.26
CA ALA A 266 -2.03 -15.38 -7.27
C ALA A 266 -1.99 -14.78 -8.68
N CYS A 267 -0.94 -15.08 -9.45
CA CYS A 267 -0.76 -14.56 -10.81
C CYS A 267 -1.49 -15.39 -11.87
N ARG A 268 -2.08 -16.54 -11.51
CA ARG A 268 -2.67 -17.53 -12.44
C ARG A 268 -1.69 -18.00 -13.52
N MET A 269 -0.45 -18.25 -13.11
CA MET A 269 0.65 -18.65 -13.99
C MET A 269 1.24 -19.99 -13.55
N PRO A 270 1.97 -20.72 -14.42
CA PRO A 270 2.63 -21.95 -14.01
C PRO A 270 3.70 -21.71 -12.92
N CYS A 271 3.76 -22.60 -11.92
CA CYS A 271 4.65 -22.49 -10.77
C CYS A 271 6.14 -22.37 -11.15
N TYR A 272 6.59 -23.13 -12.13
CA TYR A 272 7.97 -23.04 -12.59
C TYR A 272 8.34 -21.69 -13.21
N GLU A 273 7.40 -21.04 -13.91
CA GLU A 273 7.65 -19.73 -14.52
C GLU A 273 7.77 -18.64 -13.45
N MET A 274 6.94 -18.71 -12.41
CA MET A 274 7.04 -17.80 -11.26
C MET A 274 8.36 -17.97 -10.51
N TYR A 275 8.84 -19.21 -10.36
CA TYR A 275 10.17 -19.45 -9.79
C TYR A 275 11.29 -18.84 -10.64
N LYS A 276 11.24 -19.03 -11.97
CA LYS A 276 12.21 -18.43 -12.91
C LYS A 276 12.19 -16.90 -12.83
N LEU A 277 11.01 -16.29 -12.89
CA LEU A 277 10.86 -14.84 -12.78
C LEU A 277 11.42 -14.30 -11.47
N ARG A 278 11.15 -14.98 -10.37
CA ARG A 278 11.66 -14.60 -9.05
C ARG A 278 13.19 -14.65 -9.02
N LEU A 279 13.83 -15.66 -9.62
CA LEU A 279 15.30 -15.72 -9.74
C LEU A 279 15.86 -14.52 -10.52
N ILE A 280 15.27 -14.19 -11.67
CA ILE A 280 15.71 -13.06 -12.50
C ILE A 280 15.52 -11.73 -11.78
N LEU A 281 14.36 -11.51 -11.15
CA LEU A 281 14.08 -10.29 -10.40
C LEU A 281 15.03 -10.15 -9.21
N TRP A 282 15.32 -11.24 -8.50
CA TRP A 282 16.29 -11.24 -7.41
C TRP A 282 17.69 -10.84 -7.91
N GLU A 283 18.16 -11.41 -9.02
CA GLU A 283 19.45 -11.04 -9.61
C GLU A 283 19.48 -9.57 -10.04
N LEU A 284 18.43 -9.06 -10.69
CA LEU A 284 18.38 -7.67 -11.17
C LEU A 284 18.34 -6.65 -10.03
N VAL A 285 17.54 -6.91 -8.99
CA VAL A 285 17.38 -6.01 -7.84
C VAL A 285 18.60 -6.09 -6.93
N PHE A 286 19.04 -7.30 -6.58
CA PHE A 286 20.12 -7.51 -5.63
C PHE A 286 21.50 -7.20 -6.22
N SER A 287 21.75 -7.53 -7.50
CA SER A 287 23.02 -7.17 -8.16
C SER A 287 23.18 -5.65 -8.24
N ARG A 288 22.13 -4.91 -8.61
CA ARG A 288 22.15 -3.45 -8.63
C ARG A 288 22.29 -2.85 -7.24
N ALA A 289 21.57 -3.38 -6.25
CA ALA A 289 21.69 -2.93 -4.87
C ALA A 289 23.10 -3.16 -4.33
N GLN A 290 23.71 -4.34 -4.55
CA GLN A 290 25.05 -4.66 -4.07
C GLN A 290 26.15 -3.83 -4.76
N THR A 291 25.97 -3.51 -6.05
CA THR A 291 26.90 -2.63 -6.77
C THR A 291 26.76 -1.18 -6.29
N LEU A 292 25.53 -0.69 -6.09
CA LEU A 292 25.29 0.66 -5.57
C LEU A 292 25.72 0.80 -4.11
N TRP A 293 25.48 -0.20 -3.27
CA TRP A 293 25.93 -0.23 -1.88
C TRP A 293 27.44 -0.33 -1.76
N SER A 294 28.12 -1.08 -2.63
CA SER A 294 29.59 -1.11 -2.63
C SER A 294 30.18 0.24 -3.07
N HIS A 295 29.58 0.92 -4.05
CA HIS A 295 29.97 2.29 -4.43
C HIS A 295 29.66 3.34 -3.34
N LEU A 296 28.48 3.28 -2.70
CA LEU A 296 28.12 4.20 -1.62
C LEU A 296 29.00 4.01 -0.38
N ARG A 297 29.30 2.76 -0.01
CA ARG A 297 30.16 2.44 1.14
C ARG A 297 31.58 2.95 0.95
N VAL A 298 32.14 2.84 -0.25
CA VAL A 298 33.48 3.38 -0.56
C VAL A 298 33.47 4.92 -0.48
N ASN A 299 32.45 5.58 -1.03
CA ASN A 299 32.41 7.04 -1.05
C ASN A 299 32.11 7.67 0.32
N THR A 300 31.26 7.04 1.13
CA THR A 300 30.94 7.52 2.49
C THR A 300 32.08 7.31 3.46
N LEU A 301 32.78 6.16 3.42
CA LEU A 301 34.00 5.96 4.23
C LEU A 301 35.09 6.97 3.89
N VAL A 302 35.32 7.24 2.59
CA VAL A 302 36.29 8.26 2.15
C VAL A 302 35.89 9.67 2.62
N HIS A 303 34.59 9.98 2.67
CA HIS A 303 34.12 11.28 3.14
C HIS A 303 34.27 11.44 4.67
N VAL A 304 33.96 10.40 5.44
CA VAL A 304 34.12 10.40 6.90
C VAL A 304 35.58 10.45 7.33
N GLU A 305 36.48 9.72 6.64
CA GLU A 305 37.92 9.81 6.90
C GLU A 305 38.47 11.22 6.64
N LYS A 306 38.03 11.88 5.56
CA LYS A 306 38.44 13.27 5.28
C LYS A 306 37.93 14.24 6.35
N GLN A 307 36.70 14.08 6.82
CA GLN A 307 36.12 14.90 7.90
C GLN A 307 36.89 14.71 9.22
N LEU A 308 37.24 13.47 9.55
CA LEU A 308 38.02 13.14 10.76
C LEU A 308 39.44 13.70 10.71
N VAL A 309 40.11 13.66 9.56
CA VAL A 309 41.45 14.27 9.39
C VAL A 309 41.39 15.79 9.56
N VAL A 310 40.34 16.45 9.03
CA VAL A 310 40.15 17.90 9.19
C VAL A 310 39.86 18.25 10.65
N LEU A 311 39.04 17.47 11.34
CA LEU A 311 38.74 17.65 12.77
C LEU A 311 40.00 17.44 13.63
N ALA A 312 40.77 16.38 13.38
CA ALA A 312 42.03 16.13 14.07
C ALA A 312 43.03 17.28 13.86
N GLY A 313 43.13 17.80 12.63
CA GLY A 313 43.97 18.96 12.31
C GLY A 313 43.55 20.23 13.05
N ARG A 314 42.23 20.48 13.21
CA ARG A 314 41.72 21.60 14.00
C ARG A 314 42.08 21.45 15.48
N VAL A 315 41.88 20.27 16.06
CA VAL A 315 42.19 20.00 17.48
C VAL A 315 43.69 20.22 17.76
N VAL A 316 44.58 19.72 16.90
CA VAL A 316 46.04 19.91 17.06
C VAL A 316 46.41 21.40 17.04
N ARG A 317 45.77 22.19 16.16
CA ARG A 317 46.01 23.64 16.10
C ARG A 317 45.56 24.34 17.39
N THR A 318 44.34 24.06 17.87
CA THR A 318 43.82 24.67 19.09
C THR A 318 44.68 24.31 20.31
N VAL A 319 45.15 23.08 20.40
CA VAL A 319 46.07 22.64 21.47
C VAL A 319 47.41 23.37 21.36
N SER A 320 47.97 23.54 20.16
CA SER A 320 49.20 24.33 19.96
C SER A 320 49.03 25.80 20.38
N GLU A 321 47.92 26.42 20.02
CA GLU A 321 47.61 27.81 20.40
C GLU A 321 47.48 27.97 21.93
N LEU A 322 46.79 27.03 22.59
CA LEU A 322 46.66 27.00 24.05
C LEU A 322 48.01 26.80 24.74
N VAL A 323 48.85 25.88 24.25
CA VAL A 323 50.19 25.66 24.79
C VAL A 323 51.07 26.91 24.62
N GLY A 324 51.00 27.57 23.45
CA GLY A 324 51.70 28.84 23.21
C GLY A 324 51.26 29.95 24.17
N ALA A 325 49.96 30.07 24.41
CA ALA A 325 49.41 31.05 25.35
C ALA A 325 49.87 30.80 26.80
N VAL A 326 49.90 29.54 27.24
CA VAL A 326 50.37 29.16 28.59
C VAL A 326 51.85 29.45 28.77
N VAL A 327 52.69 29.19 27.76
CA VAL A 327 54.13 29.50 27.81
C VAL A 327 54.39 31.01 27.89
N HIS A 328 53.63 31.83 27.17
CA HIS A 328 53.74 33.29 27.25
C HIS A 328 53.35 33.84 28.63
N VAL A 329 52.31 33.30 29.26
CA VAL A 329 51.89 33.70 30.62
C VAL A 329 52.94 33.31 31.67
N SER A 330 53.62 32.17 31.50
CA SER A 330 54.66 31.73 32.44
C SER A 330 55.96 32.54 32.38
N ASN A 331 56.27 33.19 31.25
CA ASN A 331 57.49 33.96 31.09
C ASN A 331 57.33 35.45 31.41
N GLY A 332 56.11 35.98 31.48
CA GLY A 332 55.85 37.39 31.84
C GLY A 332 55.92 37.72 33.33
N GLY A 333 56.15 36.73 34.21
CA GLY A 333 56.07 36.90 35.67
C GLY A 333 57.39 36.94 36.43
N LYS A 334 58.56 36.87 35.75
CA LYS A 334 59.86 36.72 36.44
C LYS A 334 60.72 37.98 36.55
N ASP A 335 60.38 39.08 35.89
CA ASP A 335 61.29 40.24 35.81
C ASP A 335 60.85 41.47 36.63
N ALA A 336 59.84 41.37 37.50
CA ALA A 336 59.24 42.55 38.14
C ALA A 336 59.57 42.80 39.63
N ASN A 337 60.45 42.02 40.30
CA ASN A 337 60.70 42.21 41.75
C ASN A 337 62.17 41.99 42.18
N ALA A 338 63.12 42.68 41.56
CA ALA A 338 64.53 42.67 42.01
C ALA A 338 65.21 44.06 42.09
N GLU A 339 64.46 45.16 42.13
CA GLU A 339 65.00 46.50 42.45
C GLU A 339 64.05 47.27 43.37
N GLN A 340 64.08 46.96 44.67
CA GLN A 340 63.76 47.90 45.77
C GLN A 340 63.93 47.19 47.11
N LEU A 341 65.17 47.14 47.60
CA LEU A 341 65.52 47.04 49.02
C LEU A 341 66.99 47.47 49.17
N LEU A 342 67.15 48.78 49.29
CA LEU A 342 68.18 49.44 50.08
C LEU A 342 67.62 49.62 51.49
#